data_AF-A0A7C3R3M0-F1
#
_entry.id   AF-A0A7C3R3M0-F1
#
_cell.length_a   1.000
_cell.length_b   1.000
_cell.length_c   1.000
_cell.angle_alpha   90.00
_cell.angle_beta   90.00
_cell.angle_gamma   90.00
#
_symmetry.space_group_name_H-M   'P 1'
#
loop_
_entity.id
_entity.type
_entity.pdbx_description
1 polymer ?
#
loop_
_entity_poly.entity_id
_entity_poly.type
_entity_poly.pdbx_seq_one_letter_code
_entity_poly.pdbx_strand_id
1 'polypeptide(L)'
;MINFENLRFEKIIPILEKELYQKNTIHLSSNNLDIKAWSDLASLLFCKITQINTNENELTLTLEKINTKQSFHTKNDIETKYGKDSIFSSIDKMNQPAFLHYYKEALKNVKIEKRINILNLGINSGEEF
;
A
#
# COMPACT_ATOMS: atom_id res chain seq x y z
N MET A 1 -11.43 -0.40 20.33
CA MET A 1 -11.99 -1.10 19.15
C MET A 1 -13.31 -0.43 18.83
N ILE A 2 -13.47 0.10 17.62
CA ILE A 2 -14.73 0.74 17.20
C ILE A 2 -15.49 -0.28 16.37
N ASN A 3 -16.70 -0.64 16.81
CA ASN A 3 -17.57 -1.57 16.11
C ASN A 3 -18.57 -0.77 15.26
N PHE A 4 -18.56 -1.01 13.95
CA PHE A 4 -19.50 -0.42 13.01
C PHE A 4 -20.47 -1.50 12.50
N GLU A 5 -21.55 -1.71 13.25
CA GLU A 5 -22.68 -2.52 12.79
C GLU A 5 -23.67 -1.65 12.01
N ASN A 6 -23.87 -1.95 10.72
CA ASN A 6 -24.90 -1.32 9.88
C ASN A 6 -24.83 0.22 9.72
N LEU A 7 -23.71 0.86 10.05
CA LEU A 7 -23.52 2.30 9.79
C LEU A 7 -23.09 2.57 8.34
N ARG A 8 -23.73 3.57 7.73
CA ARG A 8 -23.31 4.11 6.42
C ARG A 8 -21.99 4.87 6.55
N PHE A 9 -21.13 4.79 5.53
CA PHE A 9 -19.82 5.49 5.52
C PHE A 9 -19.91 6.99 5.80
N GLU A 10 -20.98 7.66 5.37
CA GLU A 10 -21.26 9.08 5.66
C GLU A 10 -21.20 9.42 7.16
N LYS A 11 -21.63 8.48 8.02
CA LYS A 11 -21.59 8.65 9.49
C LYS A 11 -20.27 8.18 10.10
N ILE A 12 -19.58 7.25 9.43
CA ILE A 12 -18.33 6.63 9.90
C ILE A 12 -17.15 7.58 9.68
N ILE A 13 -17.07 8.24 8.50
CA ILE A 13 -15.94 9.09 8.12
C ILE A 13 -15.66 10.16 9.19
N PRO A 14 -16.62 10.98 9.66
CA PRO A 14 -16.33 12.02 10.66
C PRO A 14 -15.84 11.46 12.00
N ILE A 15 -16.30 10.26 12.39
CA ILE A 15 -15.86 9.59 13.61
C ILE A 15 -14.40 9.17 13.47
N LEU A 16 -14.06 8.56 12.33
CA LEU A 16 -12.70 8.12 12.04
C LEU A 16 -11.74 9.31 11.92
N GLU A 17 -12.12 10.39 11.25
CA GLU A 17 -11.28 11.60 11.16
C GLU A 17 -10.95 12.16 12.53
N LYS A 18 -11.95 12.25 13.43
CA LYS A 18 -11.76 12.72 14.80
C LYS A 18 -10.84 11.80 15.61
N GLU A 19 -11.05 10.48 15.53
CA GLU A 19 -10.20 9.52 16.24
C GLU A 19 -8.77 9.51 15.69
N LEU A 20 -8.62 9.57 14.36
CA LEU A 20 -7.31 9.61 13.72
C LEU A 20 -6.59 10.93 14.03
N TYR A 21 -7.30 12.03 14.25
CA TYR A 21 -6.71 13.27 14.74
C TYR A 21 -6.02 13.08 16.11
N GLN A 22 -6.62 12.28 16.98
CA GLN A 22 -6.10 12.03 18.34
C GLN A 22 -5.08 10.89 18.39
N LYS A 23 -5.18 9.90 17.49
CA LYS A 23 -4.39 8.67 17.48
C LYS A 23 -3.85 8.40 16.09
N ASN A 24 -2.59 7.98 15.99
CA ASN A 24 -2.02 7.58 14.70
C ASN A 24 -2.52 6.22 14.19
N THR A 25 -3.08 5.40 15.08
CA THR A 25 -3.52 4.04 14.77
C THR A 25 -4.89 3.76 15.37
N ILE A 26 -5.76 3.10 14.61
CA ILE A 26 -7.11 2.71 15.03
C ILE A 26 -7.38 1.26 14.66
N HIS A 27 -7.98 0.52 15.60
CA HIS A 27 -8.50 -0.82 15.39
C HIS A 27 -10.01 -0.77 15.18
N LEU A 28 -10.43 -1.28 14.02
CA LEU A 28 -11.82 -1.31 13.56
C LEU A 28 -12.33 -2.74 13.50
N SER A 29 -13.61 -2.91 13.81
CA SER A 29 -14.35 -4.12 13.49
C SER A 29 -15.64 -3.79 12.74
N SER A 30 -15.97 -4.63 11.76
CA SER A 30 -17.19 -4.51 10.98
C SER A 30 -17.71 -5.86 10.55
N ASN A 31 -19.04 -6.00 10.54
CA ASN A 31 -19.71 -7.18 10.02
C ASN A 31 -19.79 -7.17 8.47
N ASN A 32 -19.38 -6.07 7.82
CA ASN A 32 -19.28 -5.99 6.38
C ASN A 32 -17.86 -6.37 5.92
N LEU A 33 -17.77 -7.45 5.14
CA LEU A 33 -16.52 -8.04 4.65
C LEU A 33 -15.97 -7.40 3.37
N ASP A 34 -16.55 -6.32 2.83
CA ASP A 34 -16.01 -5.67 1.62
C ASP A 34 -14.69 -4.93 1.89
N ILE A 35 -13.59 -5.68 1.82
CA ILE A 35 -12.22 -5.20 2.01
C ILE A 35 -11.89 -4.07 1.02
N LYS A 36 -12.49 -4.06 -0.19
CA LYS A 36 -12.21 -3.00 -1.16
C LYS A 36 -12.79 -1.68 -0.68
N ALA A 37 -14.03 -1.66 -0.21
CA ALA A 37 -14.63 -0.46 0.36
C ALA A 37 -13.80 0.09 1.54
N TRP A 38 -13.28 -0.78 2.41
CA TRP A 38 -12.39 -0.40 3.50
C TRP A 38 -11.02 0.13 3.03
N SER A 39 -10.46 -0.46 1.97
CA SER A 39 -9.22 0.02 1.33
C SER A 39 -9.40 1.39 0.70
N ASP A 40 -10.54 1.64 0.06
CA ASP A 40 -10.87 2.93 -0.54
C ASP A 40 -11.05 3.99 0.55
N LEU A 41 -11.74 3.65 1.64
CA LEU A 41 -11.87 4.51 2.81
C LEU A 41 -10.50 4.84 3.44
N ALA A 42 -9.63 3.85 3.61
CA ALA A 42 -8.28 4.08 4.13
C ALA A 42 -7.51 5.08 3.25
N SER A 43 -7.63 4.95 1.93
CA SER A 43 -7.00 5.86 0.97
C SER A 43 -7.54 7.29 1.09
N LEU A 44 -8.87 7.46 1.24
CA LEU A 44 -9.50 8.77 1.47
C LEU A 44 -9.02 9.43 2.77
N LEU A 45 -8.76 8.64 3.81
CA LEU A 45 -8.30 9.10 5.11
C LEU A 45 -6.77 9.23 5.23
N PHE A 46 -6.03 9.09 4.12
CA PHE A 46 -4.56 9.07 4.09
C PHE A 46 -3.96 8.07 5.10
N CYS A 47 -4.57 6.89 5.19
CA CYS A 47 -4.16 5.79 6.05
C CYS A 47 -3.74 4.57 5.22
N LYS A 48 -2.88 3.74 5.80
CA LYS A 48 -2.60 2.37 5.33
C LYS A 48 -3.31 1.37 6.23
N ILE A 49 -3.71 0.23 5.66
CA ILE A 49 -4.17 -0.93 6.43
C ILE A 49 -2.95 -1.78 6.75
N THR A 50 -2.66 -2.02 8.04
CA THR A 50 -1.47 -2.78 8.47
C THR A 50 -1.77 -4.20 8.91
N GLN A 51 -3.02 -4.47 9.27
CA GLN A 51 -3.47 -5.80 9.69
C GLN A 51 -4.92 -5.98 9.24
N ILE A 52 -5.24 -7.17 8.76
CA ILE A 52 -6.59 -7.61 8.41
C ILE A 52 -6.77 -9.01 8.98
N ASN A 53 -7.80 -9.22 9.81
CA ASN A 53 -8.25 -10.55 10.20
C ASN A 53 -9.74 -10.69 9.88
N THR A 54 -10.11 -11.84 9.35
CA THR A 54 -11.51 -12.18 9.03
C THR A 54 -11.94 -13.40 9.83
N ASN A 55 -13.00 -13.27 10.61
CA ASN A 55 -13.76 -14.38 11.18
C ASN A 55 -15.07 -14.56 10.39
N GLU A 56 -15.84 -15.60 10.69
CA GLU A 56 -17.04 -16.01 9.91
C GLU A 56 -17.98 -14.85 9.53
N ASN A 57 -18.14 -13.85 10.41
CA ASN A 57 -19.01 -12.67 10.17
C ASN A 57 -18.36 -11.33 10.55
N GLU A 58 -17.05 -11.29 10.81
CA GLU A 58 -16.40 -10.07 11.31
C GLU A 58 -15.06 -9.84 10.61
N LEU A 59 -14.93 -8.65 10.01
CA LEU A 59 -13.67 -8.11 9.52
C LEU A 59 -13.10 -7.20 10.59
N THR A 60 -11.89 -7.50 11.05
CA THR A 60 -11.10 -6.61 11.90
C THR A 60 -9.91 -6.08 11.12
N LEU A 61 -9.67 -4.77 11.23
CA LEU A 61 -8.54 -4.14 10.55
C LEU A 61 -7.90 -3.05 11.38
N THR A 62 -6.62 -2.81 11.12
CA THR A 62 -5.85 -1.74 11.74
C THR A 62 -5.53 -0.68 10.69
N LEU A 63 -6.02 0.54 10.90
CA LEU A 63 -5.66 1.72 10.12
C LEU A 63 -4.53 2.47 10.82
N GLU A 64 -3.52 2.83 10.05
CA GLU A 64 -2.41 3.69 10.50
C GLU A 64 -2.29 4.89 9.57
N LYS A 65 -2.24 6.10 10.14
CA LYS A 65 -1.98 7.33 9.37
C LYS A 65 -0.64 7.24 8.65
N ILE A 66 -0.63 7.64 7.39
CA ILE A 66 0.59 7.76 6.61
C ILE A 66 1.38 8.97 7.13
N ASN A 67 2.65 8.78 7.42
CA ASN A 67 3.54 9.86 7.81
C ASN A 67 3.90 10.72 6.60
N THR A 68 3.19 11.84 6.40
CA THR A 68 3.41 12.76 5.29
C THR A 68 4.71 13.56 5.38
N LYS A 69 5.36 13.61 6.55
CA LYS A 69 6.66 14.30 6.74
C LYS A 69 7.84 13.52 6.19
N GLN A 70 7.73 12.19 6.15
CA GLN A 70 8.70 11.29 5.51
C GLN A 70 8.31 11.06 4.05
N SER A 71 8.25 12.14 3.28
CA SER A 71 8.03 12.07 1.85
C SER A 71 9.37 12.02 1.12
N PHE A 72 9.43 11.31 -0.01
CA PHE A 72 10.58 11.35 -0.90
C PHE A 72 10.85 12.78 -1.42
N HIS A 73 9.81 13.62 -1.47
CA HIS A 73 9.92 15.02 -1.87
C HIS A 73 10.56 15.93 -0.82
N THR A 74 10.58 15.51 0.45
CA THR A 74 11.10 16.32 1.57
C THR A 74 12.51 15.96 1.99
N LYS A 75 13.08 14.87 1.44
CA LYS A 75 14.49 14.52 1.64
C LYS A 75 15.39 15.31 0.69
N ASN A 76 16.30 16.10 1.26
CA ASN A 76 17.37 16.79 0.54
C ASN A 76 18.57 15.85 0.29
N ASP A 77 18.34 14.65 -0.23
CA ASP A 77 19.46 13.80 -0.70
C ASP A 77 19.90 14.32 -2.07
N ILE A 78 21.04 15.00 -2.08
CA ILE A 78 21.53 15.86 -3.17
C ILE A 78 22.08 15.06 -4.36
N GLU A 79 22.36 13.76 -4.25
CA GLU A 79 23.11 13.04 -5.30
C GLU A 79 22.31 12.02 -6.12
N THR A 80 21.25 11.38 -5.62
CA THR A 80 20.43 10.47 -6.45
C THR A 80 19.12 10.10 -5.75
N LYS A 81 17.97 10.38 -6.36
CA LYS A 81 16.62 10.06 -5.84
C LYS A 81 16.31 8.55 -5.74
N TYR A 82 17.26 7.77 -6.23
CA TYR A 82 17.11 6.44 -6.81
C TYR A 82 18.38 5.60 -6.56
N GLY A 83 19.26 6.12 -5.69
CA GLY A 83 20.44 5.39 -5.28
C GLY A 83 20.07 4.16 -4.45
N LYS A 84 21.07 3.32 -4.22
CA LYS A 84 20.98 2.13 -3.36
C LYS A 84 20.43 2.43 -1.96
N ASP A 85 20.68 3.63 -1.44
CA ASP A 85 20.22 4.08 -0.12
C ASP A 85 18.88 4.86 -0.16
N SER A 86 18.22 4.89 -1.31
CA SER A 86 16.94 5.60 -1.48
C SER A 86 15.78 4.87 -0.79
N ILE A 87 14.67 5.58 -0.56
CA ILE A 87 13.44 4.92 -0.08
C ILE A 87 12.92 3.92 -1.11
N PHE A 88 13.14 4.17 -2.41
CA PHE A 88 12.66 3.32 -3.50
C PHE A 88 13.40 1.98 -3.61
N SER A 89 14.67 1.93 -3.20
CA SER A 89 15.44 0.67 -3.17
C SER A 89 14.96 -0.27 -2.05
N SER A 90 14.44 0.28 -0.95
CA SER A 90 13.89 -0.52 0.17
C SER A 90 12.54 -1.18 -0.12
N ILE A 91 11.89 -0.85 -1.23
CA ILE A 91 10.61 -1.47 -1.63
C ILE A 91 10.90 -2.82 -2.28
N ASP A 92 10.36 -3.90 -1.71
CA ASP A 92 10.31 -5.21 -2.38
C ASP A 92 9.27 -5.17 -3.51
N LYS A 93 9.71 -4.75 -4.70
CA LYS A 93 8.85 -4.55 -5.89
C LYS A 93 8.25 -5.88 -6.37
N MET A 94 8.90 -7.01 -6.12
CA MET A 94 8.39 -8.32 -6.53
C MET A 94 7.21 -8.77 -5.67
N ASN A 95 7.09 -8.25 -4.45
CA ASN A 95 5.93 -8.47 -3.59
C ASN A 95 4.82 -7.42 -3.76
N GLN A 96 4.98 -6.47 -4.69
CA GLN A 96 3.96 -5.46 -4.98
C GLN A 96 3.18 -5.83 -6.24
N PRO A 97 1.86 -6.09 -6.16
CA PRO A 97 1.05 -6.44 -7.33
C PRO A 97 1.12 -5.42 -8.46
N ALA A 98 1.17 -4.13 -8.11
CA ALA A 98 1.27 -3.03 -9.07
C ALA A 98 2.55 -3.06 -9.91
N PHE A 99 3.64 -3.63 -9.41
CA PHE A 99 4.88 -3.79 -10.17
C PHE A 99 4.94 -5.15 -10.85
N LEU A 100 4.66 -6.22 -10.11
CA LEU A 100 4.79 -7.59 -10.58
C LEU A 100 3.87 -7.88 -11.78
N HIS A 101 2.63 -7.38 -11.76
CA HIS A 101 1.68 -7.61 -12.85
C HIS A 101 2.19 -7.06 -14.18
N TYR A 102 2.55 -5.78 -14.21
CA TYR A 102 3.03 -5.14 -15.44
C TYR A 102 4.39 -5.64 -15.87
N TYR A 103 5.26 -6.02 -14.93
CA TYR A 103 6.52 -6.67 -15.26
C TYR A 103 6.29 -7.99 -16.02
N LYS A 104 5.36 -8.84 -15.55
CA LYS A 104 5.01 -10.09 -16.24
C LYS A 104 4.39 -9.84 -17.62
N GLU A 105 3.49 -8.86 -17.74
CA GLU A 105 2.91 -8.48 -19.04
C GLU A 105 3.99 -7.97 -20.01
N ALA A 106 4.97 -7.19 -19.54
CA ALA A 106 6.08 -6.74 -20.36
C ALA A 106 6.91 -7.91 -20.89
N LEU A 107 7.26 -8.89 -20.05
CA LEU A 107 7.99 -10.09 -20.45
C LEU A 107 7.25 -10.91 -21.52
N LYS A 108 5.93 -11.02 -21.38
CA LYS A 108 5.06 -11.68 -22.35
C LYS A 108 5.03 -10.92 -23.68
N ASN A 109 4.91 -9.60 -23.65
CA ASN A 109 4.86 -8.76 -24.83
C ASN A 109 6.17 -8.80 -25.64
N VAL A 110 7.32 -8.88 -24.95
CA VAL A 110 8.63 -9.02 -25.63
C VAL A 110 8.92 -10.44 -26.10
N LYS A 111 8.03 -11.41 -25.83
CA LYS A 111 8.18 -12.85 -26.16
C LYS A 111 9.52 -13.37 -25.66
N ILE A 112 9.75 -13.22 -24.35
CA ILE A 112 11.04 -13.53 -23.71
C ILE A 112 11.52 -14.95 -24.00
N GLU A 113 10.59 -15.90 -24.15
CA GLU A 113 10.84 -17.30 -24.48
C GLU A 113 11.51 -17.50 -25.85
N LYS A 114 11.42 -16.52 -26.75
CA LYS A 114 12.05 -16.54 -28.08
C LYS A 114 13.41 -15.85 -28.10
N ARG A 115 13.88 -15.31 -26.99
CA ARG A 115 15.15 -14.58 -26.90
C ARG A 115 16.25 -15.54 -26.49
N ILE A 116 17.29 -15.61 -27.32
CA ILE A 116 18.44 -16.51 -27.13
C ILE A 116 19.37 -15.95 -26.05
N ASN A 117 19.51 -14.63 -26.01
CA ASN A 117 20.35 -13.91 -25.05
C ASN A 117 19.53 -12.81 -24.40
N ILE A 118 19.68 -12.68 -23.09
CA ILE A 118 19.11 -11.58 -22.30
C ILE A 118 20.30 -10.78 -21.77
N LEU A 119 20.37 -9.51 -22.16
CA LEU A 119 21.34 -8.59 -21.56
C LEU A 119 20.79 -8.14 -20.21
N ASN A 120 21.32 -8.73 -19.13
CA ASN A 120 21.04 -8.26 -17.79
C ASN A 120 21.87 -7.00 -17.53
N LEU A 121 21.23 -5.84 -17.64
CA LEU A 121 21.86 -4.55 -17.36
C LEU A 121 22.07 -4.27 -15.86
N GLY A 122 21.69 -5.20 -14.97
CA GLY A 122 21.66 -4.97 -13.51
C GLY A 122 20.42 -4.19 -13.05
N ILE A 123 19.74 -3.49 -13.96
CA ILE A 123 18.58 -2.62 -13.69
C ILE A 123 17.29 -3.43 -13.35
N ASN A 124 17.24 -4.72 -13.70
CA ASN A 124 16.00 -5.52 -13.68
C ASN A 124 15.82 -6.43 -12.45
N SER A 125 16.66 -6.29 -11.42
CA SER A 125 16.49 -7.02 -10.14
C SER A 125 15.21 -6.61 -9.40
N GLY A 126 14.60 -5.47 -9.76
CA GLY A 126 13.55 -4.85 -8.98
C GLY A 126 14.08 -4.14 -7.73
N GLU A 127 15.40 -4.10 -7.52
CA GLU A 127 16.04 -3.38 -6.41
C GLU A 127 16.40 -1.94 -6.81
N GLU A 128 16.53 -1.65 -8.11
CA GLU A 128 17.03 -0.36 -8.59
C GLU A 128 16.03 0.32 -9.55
N PHE A 129 15.52 1.48 -9.11
CA PHE A 129 15.26 2.61 -9.98
C PHE A 129 15.96 3.79 -9.40
#